data_AF-A0A1W1W8I2-F1
#
_entry.id   AF-A0A1W1W8I2-F1
#
_cell.length_a   1.000
_cell.length_b   1.000
_cell.length_c   1.000
_cell.angle_alpha   90.00
_cell.angle_beta   90.00
_cell.angle_gamma   90.00
#
_symmetry.space_group_name_H-M   'P 1'
#
loop_
_entity.id
_entity.type
_entity.pdbx_description
1 polymer ?
#
loop_
_entity_poly.entity_id
_entity_poly.type
_entity_poly.pdbx_seq_one_letter_code
_entity_poly.pdbx_strand_id
1 'polypeptide(L)'
;MYGLAMRFIILLALGVGVYWSTHFWRIIFLIFFALYLVIWVRLASQAQAVEIIRRYRHRYANHLQVISGWLQLGQYERADKYLMDHALASVHPGIFRGLPLRWTYQMIALDAYAESLGNMILWQNPEHIAGTYMMLWKLRAVLRCVIPLAKGTIVVRFEPGRFNVEVEEGGMKALPRKHIKGVKWNRQQGMITASWGHR
;
A
#
# COMPACT_ATOMS: atom_id res chain seq x y z
N MET A 1 21.02 5.18 -16.73
CA MET A 1 22.11 5.78 -15.94
C MET A 1 21.99 7.31 -15.81
N TYR A 2 21.67 8.05 -16.88
CA TYR A 2 21.56 9.53 -16.86
C TYR A 2 20.63 10.13 -15.78
N GLY A 3 19.50 9.49 -15.51
CA GLY A 3 18.54 10.01 -14.50
C GLY A 3 19.04 9.93 -13.05
N LEU A 4 19.89 8.96 -12.70
CA LEU A 4 20.45 8.84 -11.34
C LEU A 4 21.56 9.87 -11.13
N ALA A 5 22.42 10.06 -12.12
CA ALA A 5 23.49 11.05 -12.10
C ALA A 5 22.95 12.48 -11.95
N MET A 6 21.95 12.86 -12.74
CA MET A 6 21.29 14.17 -12.62
C MET A 6 20.68 14.41 -11.23
N ARG A 7 20.05 13.38 -10.64
CA ARG A 7 19.47 13.50 -9.29
C ARG A 7 20.52 13.68 -8.22
N PHE A 8 21.65 13.00 -8.36
CA PHE A 8 22.78 13.12 -7.44
C PHE A 8 23.38 14.53 -7.51
N ILE A 9 23.55 15.07 -8.74
CA ILE A 9 24.04 16.43 -8.97
C ILE A 9 23.11 17.47 -8.34
N ILE A 10 21.78 17.33 -8.49
CA ILE A 10 20.81 18.24 -7.88
C ILE A 10 20.89 18.22 -6.34
N LEU A 11 21.00 17.03 -5.73
CA LEU A 11 21.14 16.90 -4.27
C LEU A 11 22.46 17.50 -3.78
N LEU A 12 23.55 17.30 -4.52
CA LEU A 12 24.87 17.87 -4.23
C LEU A 12 24.84 19.39 -4.33
N ALA A 13 24.25 19.94 -5.39
CA ALA A 13 24.11 21.39 -5.58
C ALA A 13 23.26 22.05 -4.48
N LEU A 14 22.15 21.42 -4.09
CA LEU A 14 21.31 21.91 -2.99
C LEU A 14 22.04 21.80 -1.63
N GLY A 15 22.75 20.70 -1.38
CA GLY A 15 23.53 20.50 -0.15
C GLY A 15 24.68 21.49 0.00
N VAL A 16 25.44 21.73 -1.07
CA VAL A 16 26.51 22.74 -1.12
C VAL A 16 25.92 24.15 -0.96
N GLY A 17 24.78 24.42 -1.61
CA GLY A 17 24.02 25.66 -1.46
C GLY A 17 23.61 25.93 -0.01
N VAL A 18 23.16 24.92 0.74
CA VAL A 18 22.84 25.04 2.19
C VAL A 18 24.09 25.36 3.03
N TYR A 19 25.25 24.79 2.70
CA TYR A 19 26.47 24.96 3.50
C TYR A 19 27.11 26.35 3.32
N TRP A 20 27.07 26.89 2.10
CA TRP A 20 27.69 28.18 1.76
C TRP A 20 26.77 29.40 1.91
N SER A 21 25.49 29.21 2.19
CA SER A 21 24.51 30.30 2.20
C SER A 21 24.36 30.99 3.56
N THR A 22 24.07 32.29 3.53
CA THR A 22 23.69 33.07 4.72
C THR A 22 22.31 32.63 5.26
N HIS A 23 21.96 33.06 6.48
CA HIS A 23 20.81 32.56 7.24
C HIS A 23 19.48 32.52 6.46
N PHE A 24 19.20 33.53 5.63
CA PHE A 24 17.97 33.59 4.81
C PHE A 24 17.99 32.61 3.64
N TRP A 25 19.07 32.59 2.86
CA TRP A 25 19.23 31.70 1.70
C TRP A 25 19.28 30.22 2.10
N ARG A 26 19.86 29.92 3.27
CA ARG A 26 19.93 28.57 3.82
C ARG A 26 18.55 27.96 4.05
N ILE A 27 17.60 28.75 4.54
CA ILE A 27 16.21 28.31 4.73
C ILE A 27 15.56 27.98 3.38
N ILE A 28 15.77 28.82 2.37
CA ILE A 28 15.25 28.59 1.01
C ILE A 28 15.81 27.29 0.41
N PHE A 29 17.12 27.07 0.51
CA PHE A 29 17.73 25.83 0.02
C PHE A 29 17.24 24.59 0.77
N LEU A 30 17.03 24.66 2.09
CA LEU A 30 16.45 23.57 2.88
C LEU A 30 15.01 23.26 2.46
N ILE A 31 14.20 24.29 2.18
CA ILE A 31 12.84 24.11 1.65
C ILE A 31 12.88 23.39 0.31
N PHE A 32 13.70 23.85 -0.65
CA PHE A 32 13.82 23.19 -1.96
C PHE A 32 14.32 21.74 -1.83
N PHE A 33 15.27 21.48 -0.93
CA PHE A 33 15.77 20.14 -0.65
C PHE A 33 14.67 19.21 -0.12
N ALA A 34 13.90 19.67 0.88
CA ALA A 34 12.78 18.92 1.44
C ALA A 34 11.69 18.67 0.37
N LEU A 35 11.37 19.68 -0.43
CA LEU A 35 10.35 19.59 -1.48
C LEU A 35 10.77 18.60 -2.58
N TYR A 36 12.04 18.63 -2.98
CA TYR A 36 12.61 17.68 -3.94
C TYR A 36 12.59 16.24 -3.42
N LEU A 37 12.95 16.02 -2.15
CA LEU A 37 12.84 14.69 -1.51
C LEU A 37 11.39 14.18 -1.49
N VAL A 38 10.42 15.03 -1.14
CA VAL A 38 9.00 14.67 -1.13
C VAL A 38 8.51 14.29 -2.53
N ILE A 39 8.87 15.07 -3.55
CA ILE A 39 8.54 14.77 -4.95
C ILE A 39 9.16 13.45 -5.37
N TRP A 40 10.43 13.20 -5.01
CA TRP A 40 11.13 11.99 -5.40
C TRP A 40 10.52 10.73 -4.76
N VAL A 41 10.24 10.76 -3.46
CA VAL A 41 9.56 9.65 -2.76
C VAL A 41 8.18 9.39 -3.36
N ARG A 42 7.45 10.44 -3.74
CA ARG A 42 6.14 10.33 -4.40
C ARG A 42 6.26 9.65 -5.78
N LEU A 43 7.18 10.10 -6.63
CA LEU A 43 7.41 9.52 -7.96
C LEU A 43 7.88 8.06 -7.90
N ALA A 44 8.79 7.74 -6.98
CA ALA A 44 9.26 6.36 -6.79
C ALA A 44 8.12 5.42 -6.39
N SER A 45 7.24 5.86 -5.49
CA SER A 45 6.06 5.09 -5.10
C SER A 45 5.05 4.91 -6.23
N GLN A 46 4.88 5.92 -7.10
CA GLN A 46 4.01 5.83 -8.27
C GLN A 46 4.57 4.86 -9.32
N ALA A 47 5.88 4.90 -9.57
CA ALA A 47 6.52 4.00 -10.53
C ALA A 47 6.40 2.53 -10.10
N GLN A 48 6.67 2.23 -8.82
CA GLN A 48 6.50 0.88 -8.27
C GLN A 48 5.03 0.43 -8.37
N ALA A 49 4.08 1.31 -8.06
CA ALA A 49 2.67 0.96 -8.11
C ALA A 49 2.16 0.76 -9.54
N VAL A 50 2.62 1.55 -10.52
CA VAL A 50 2.36 1.32 -11.95
C VAL A 50 2.95 0.00 -12.42
N GLU A 51 4.14 -0.36 -11.95
CA GLU A 51 4.76 -1.64 -12.27
C GLU A 51 3.96 -2.81 -11.69
N ILE A 52 3.46 -2.68 -10.46
CA ILE A 52 2.57 -3.69 -9.84
C ILE A 52 1.26 -3.80 -10.63
N ILE A 53 0.63 -2.67 -11.02
CA ILE A 53 -0.57 -2.68 -11.87
C ILE A 53 -0.27 -3.31 -13.24
N ARG A 54 0.89 -3.03 -13.84
CA ARG A 54 1.30 -3.62 -15.11
C ARG A 54 1.47 -5.12 -14.98
N ARG A 55 2.18 -5.60 -13.95
CA ARG A 55 2.32 -7.04 -13.66
C ARG A 55 0.96 -7.69 -13.41
N TYR A 56 0.07 -6.99 -12.73
CA TYR A 56 -1.29 -7.45 -12.49
C TYR A 56 -2.09 -7.58 -13.79
N ARG A 57 -2.10 -6.55 -14.65
CA ARG A 57 -2.73 -6.61 -15.98
C ARG A 57 -2.12 -7.72 -16.83
N HIS A 58 -0.81 -7.94 -16.73
CA HIS A 58 -0.13 -9.01 -17.44
C HIS A 58 -0.54 -10.40 -16.92
N ARG A 59 -0.62 -10.59 -15.59
CA ARG A 59 -1.13 -11.84 -15.01
C ARG A 59 -2.57 -12.09 -15.43
N TYR A 60 -3.42 -11.05 -15.40
CA TYR A 60 -4.79 -11.14 -15.85
C TYR A 60 -4.92 -11.53 -17.32
N ALA A 61 -4.14 -10.88 -18.19
CA ALA A 61 -4.08 -11.23 -19.60
C ALA A 61 -3.64 -12.70 -19.80
N ASN A 62 -2.64 -13.16 -19.05
CA ASN A 62 -2.20 -14.56 -19.10
C ASN A 62 -3.33 -15.52 -18.66
N HIS A 63 -4.04 -15.22 -17.56
CA HIS A 63 -5.16 -16.05 -17.11
C HIS A 63 -6.28 -16.11 -18.15
N LEU A 64 -6.65 -14.97 -18.75
CA LEU A 64 -7.63 -14.93 -19.85
C LEU A 64 -7.17 -15.76 -21.05
N GLN A 65 -5.89 -15.72 -21.39
CA GLN A 65 -5.34 -16.50 -22.48
C GLN A 65 -5.40 -18.00 -22.20
N VAL A 66 -5.09 -18.44 -20.99
CA VAL A 66 -5.19 -19.86 -20.58
C VAL A 66 -6.65 -20.33 -20.62
N ILE A 67 -7.57 -19.56 -20.05
CA ILE A 67 -9.01 -19.86 -20.07
C ILE A 67 -9.51 -19.96 -21.52
N SER A 68 -9.15 -18.98 -22.36
CA SER A 68 -9.49 -18.99 -23.79
C SER A 68 -8.96 -20.23 -24.50
N GLY A 69 -7.74 -20.68 -24.17
CA GLY A 69 -7.16 -21.90 -24.74
C GLY A 69 -7.95 -23.16 -24.39
N TRP A 70 -8.37 -23.31 -23.13
CA TRP A 70 -9.20 -24.45 -22.71
C TRP A 70 -10.59 -24.43 -23.35
N LEU A 71 -11.20 -23.25 -23.48
CA LEU A 71 -12.50 -23.08 -24.13
C LEU A 71 -12.43 -23.42 -25.63
N GLN A 72 -11.36 -23.02 -26.33
CA GLN A 72 -11.15 -23.36 -27.74
C GLN A 72 -10.97 -24.87 -27.97
N LEU A 73 -10.38 -25.57 -27.00
CA LEU A 73 -10.19 -27.02 -27.04
C LEU A 73 -11.44 -27.81 -26.58
N GLY A 74 -12.54 -27.12 -26.27
CA GLY A 74 -13.78 -27.75 -25.78
C GLY A 74 -13.68 -28.34 -24.36
N GLN A 75 -12.63 -28.00 -23.60
CA GLN A 75 -12.38 -28.55 -22.26
C GLN A 75 -12.94 -27.64 -21.17
N TYR A 76 -14.27 -27.52 -21.14
CA TYR A 76 -14.98 -26.59 -20.25
C TYR A 76 -14.75 -26.88 -18.76
N GLU A 77 -14.72 -28.14 -18.34
CA GLU A 77 -14.48 -28.51 -16.93
C GLU A 77 -13.11 -28.05 -16.42
N ARG A 78 -12.08 -28.06 -17.28
CA ARG A 78 -10.73 -27.59 -16.89
C ARG A 78 -10.65 -26.07 -16.86
N ALA A 79 -11.35 -25.39 -17.77
CA ALA A 79 -11.46 -23.94 -17.74
C ALA A 79 -12.15 -23.47 -16.45
N ASP A 80 -13.24 -24.13 -16.06
CA ASP A 80 -14.04 -23.81 -14.87
C ASP A 80 -13.24 -24.07 -13.59
N LYS A 81 -12.58 -25.23 -13.50
CA LYS A 81 -11.68 -25.54 -12.38
C LYS A 81 -10.54 -24.52 -12.25
N TYR A 82 -9.90 -24.13 -13.36
CA TYR A 82 -8.83 -23.13 -13.35
C TYR A 82 -9.33 -21.72 -12.98
N LEU A 83 -10.56 -21.38 -13.39
CA LEU A 83 -11.25 -20.14 -13.01
C LEU A 83 -11.44 -20.06 -11.50
N MET A 84 -11.94 -21.14 -10.90
CA MET A 84 -12.18 -21.25 -9.45
C MET A 84 -10.89 -21.27 -8.64
N ASP A 85 -9.90 -22.05 -9.05
CA ASP A 85 -8.68 -22.28 -8.27
C ASP A 85 -7.69 -21.10 -8.33
N HIS A 86 -7.66 -20.35 -9.44
CA HIS A 86 -6.56 -19.42 -9.71
C HIS A 86 -6.99 -18.04 -10.21
N ALA A 87 -7.97 -17.94 -11.11
CA ALA A 87 -8.34 -16.67 -11.71
C ALA A 87 -9.13 -15.79 -10.72
N LEU A 88 -10.08 -16.34 -9.96
CA LEU A 88 -10.86 -15.54 -9.00
C LEU A 88 -10.03 -15.06 -7.81
N ALA A 89 -9.08 -15.86 -7.34
CA ALA A 89 -8.19 -15.48 -6.24
C ALA A 89 -7.20 -14.37 -6.64
N SER A 90 -6.69 -14.41 -7.88
CA SER A 90 -5.70 -13.46 -8.39
C SER A 90 -6.30 -12.16 -8.94
N VAL A 91 -7.62 -12.12 -9.14
CA VAL A 91 -8.34 -11.00 -9.75
C VAL A 91 -9.15 -10.24 -8.70
N HIS A 92 -8.47 -9.44 -7.85
CA HIS A 92 -9.10 -8.38 -7.06
C HIS A 92 -8.81 -6.94 -7.58
N PRO A 93 -9.34 -6.51 -8.75
CA PRO A 93 -9.31 -5.11 -9.18
C PRO A 93 -10.62 -4.36 -8.84
N GLY A 94 -11.55 -5.00 -8.12
CA GLY A 94 -12.88 -4.46 -7.82
C GLY A 94 -13.01 -3.68 -6.51
N ILE A 95 -12.17 -3.98 -5.51
CA ILE A 95 -12.37 -3.50 -4.12
C ILE A 95 -12.28 -1.97 -4.01
N PHE A 96 -11.43 -1.31 -4.83
CA PHE A 96 -11.10 0.11 -4.66
C PHE A 96 -11.67 1.03 -5.76
N ARG A 97 -12.79 0.66 -6.38
CA ARG A 97 -13.47 1.50 -7.38
C ARG A 97 -13.99 2.79 -6.71
N GLY A 98 -13.78 3.94 -7.37
CA GLY A 98 -14.24 5.25 -6.87
C GLY A 98 -13.28 5.98 -5.92
N LEU A 99 -12.17 5.34 -5.50
CA LEU A 99 -11.16 6.01 -4.68
C LEU A 99 -10.21 6.87 -5.52
N PRO A 100 -9.66 7.96 -4.96
CA PRO A 100 -8.59 8.71 -5.62
C PRO A 100 -7.39 7.79 -5.91
N LEU A 101 -6.80 7.87 -7.11
CA LEU A 101 -5.68 7.04 -7.57
C LEU A 101 -4.58 6.79 -6.52
N ARG A 102 -4.23 7.82 -5.73
CA ARG A 102 -3.24 7.71 -4.64
C ARG A 102 -3.57 6.62 -3.60
N TRP A 103 -4.85 6.40 -3.30
CA TRP A 103 -5.32 5.38 -2.39
C TRP A 103 -5.13 4.01 -3.01
N THR A 104 -5.67 3.82 -4.21
CA THR A 104 -5.57 2.58 -4.97
C THR A 104 -4.12 2.11 -5.05
N TYR A 105 -3.19 3.00 -5.41
CA TYR A 105 -1.76 2.66 -5.47
C TYR A 105 -1.17 2.24 -4.12
N GLN A 106 -1.50 2.94 -3.03
CA GLN A 106 -0.96 2.61 -1.72
C GLN A 106 -1.55 1.32 -1.14
N MET A 107 -2.84 1.05 -1.39
CA MET A 107 -3.48 -0.17 -0.93
C MET A 107 -2.90 -1.38 -1.64
N ILE A 108 -2.77 -1.32 -2.97
CA ILE A 108 -2.10 -2.36 -3.76
C ILE A 108 -0.65 -2.60 -3.28
N ALA A 109 0.10 -1.53 -2.98
CA ALA A 109 1.46 -1.67 -2.45
C ALA A 109 1.51 -2.30 -1.05
N LEU A 110 0.49 -2.08 -0.22
CA LEU A 110 0.38 -2.70 1.10
C LEU A 110 -0.05 -4.17 1.00
N ASP A 111 -0.94 -4.51 0.07
CA ASP A 111 -1.31 -5.89 -0.25
C ASP A 111 -0.09 -6.69 -0.69
N ALA A 112 0.65 -6.18 -1.68
CA ALA A 112 1.87 -6.83 -2.15
C ALA A 112 2.93 -6.99 -1.05
N TYR A 113 3.01 -6.01 -0.14
CA TYR A 113 3.93 -6.09 1.00
C TYR A 113 3.49 -7.17 2.01
N ALA A 114 2.19 -7.27 2.32
CA ALA A 114 1.67 -8.32 3.18
C ALA A 114 1.87 -9.71 2.56
N GLU A 115 1.55 -9.86 1.29
CA GLU A 115 1.73 -11.10 0.53
C GLU A 115 3.20 -11.55 0.54
N SER A 116 4.14 -10.62 0.38
CA SER A 116 5.58 -10.92 0.43
C SER A 116 6.07 -11.49 1.78
N LEU A 117 5.30 -11.29 2.85
CA LEU A 117 5.58 -11.82 4.19
C LEU A 117 4.66 -12.99 4.56
N GLY A 118 3.88 -13.51 3.61
CA GLY A 118 2.94 -14.62 3.83
C GLY A 118 1.65 -14.23 4.55
N ASN A 119 1.30 -12.95 4.55
CA ASN A 119 0.09 -12.42 5.18
C ASN A 119 -0.93 -12.01 4.12
N MET A 120 -2.21 -12.01 4.48
CA MET A 120 -3.30 -11.55 3.63
C MET A 120 -3.99 -10.36 4.28
N ILE A 121 -4.30 -9.31 3.51
CA ILE A 121 -5.13 -8.20 4.00
C ILE A 121 -6.55 -8.40 3.48
N LEU A 122 -7.53 -8.43 4.39
CA LEU A 122 -8.94 -8.45 4.06
C LEU A 122 -9.51 -7.04 4.23
N TRP A 123 -9.91 -6.42 3.11
CA TRP A 123 -10.50 -5.09 3.11
C TRP A 123 -12.02 -5.17 3.26
N GLN A 124 -12.56 -4.67 4.37
CA GLN A 124 -14.00 -4.61 4.66
C GLN A 124 -14.52 -3.19 4.47
N ASN A 125 -15.66 -3.09 3.79
CA ASN A 125 -16.41 -1.86 3.57
C ASN A 125 -15.63 -0.70 2.90
N PRO A 126 -14.81 -0.95 1.86
CA PRO A 126 -13.96 0.07 1.21
C PRO A 126 -14.74 1.29 0.67
N GLU A 127 -16.04 1.16 0.44
CA GLU A 127 -16.93 2.26 0.03
C GLU A 127 -17.06 3.38 1.07
N HIS A 128 -16.79 3.11 2.35
CA HIS A 128 -16.85 4.11 3.42
C HIS A 128 -15.55 4.93 3.58
N ILE A 129 -14.56 4.72 2.71
CA ILE A 129 -13.30 5.46 2.75
C ILE A 129 -13.56 6.94 2.42
N ALA A 130 -13.34 7.82 3.39
CA ALA A 130 -13.46 9.27 3.23
C ALA A 130 -12.44 9.87 2.23
N GLY A 131 -11.46 9.09 1.75
CA GLY A 131 -10.52 9.50 0.70
C GLY A 131 -9.48 10.55 1.14
N THR A 132 -9.46 10.94 2.42
CA THR A 132 -8.58 12.00 2.94
C THR A 132 -7.11 11.56 2.98
N TYR A 133 -6.19 12.52 2.79
CA TYR A 133 -4.75 12.24 2.83
C TYR A 133 -4.30 11.77 4.22
N MET A 134 -4.86 12.35 5.29
CA MET A 134 -4.49 12.00 6.66
C MET A 134 -4.87 10.55 6.99
N MET A 135 -6.07 10.12 6.59
CA MET A 135 -6.52 8.74 6.80
C MET A 135 -5.61 7.76 6.07
N LEU A 136 -5.26 8.03 4.80
CA LEU A 136 -4.33 7.22 4.03
C LEU A 136 -2.95 7.12 4.70
N TRP A 137 -2.41 8.25 5.18
CA TRP A 137 -1.12 8.29 5.85
C TRP A 137 -1.14 7.46 7.15
N LYS A 138 -2.21 7.56 7.93
CA LYS A 138 -2.37 6.81 9.20
C LYS A 138 -2.53 5.32 8.94
N LEU A 139 -3.37 4.95 7.98
CA LEU A 139 -3.56 3.56 7.56
C LEU A 139 -2.23 2.93 7.13
N ARG A 140 -1.46 3.61 6.27
CA ARG A 140 -0.14 3.15 5.84
C ARG A 140 0.83 3.01 7.00
N ALA A 141 0.83 3.95 7.94
CA ALA A 141 1.70 3.88 9.12
C ALA A 141 1.34 2.69 10.01
N VAL A 142 0.05 2.45 10.24
CA VAL A 142 -0.45 1.32 11.03
C VAL A 142 -0.09 0.00 10.36
N LEU A 143 -0.46 -0.18 9.09
CA LEU A 143 -0.22 -1.43 8.37
C LEU A 143 1.28 -1.74 8.22
N ARG A 144 2.14 -0.74 8.03
CA ARG A 144 3.60 -0.96 8.03
C ARG A 144 4.15 -1.42 9.38
N CYS A 145 3.49 -1.13 10.48
CA CYS A 145 3.84 -1.65 11.80
C CYS A 145 3.26 -3.04 12.05
N VAL A 146 2.05 -3.31 11.55
CA VAL A 146 1.32 -4.56 11.77
C VAL A 146 1.82 -5.69 10.88
N ILE A 147 1.96 -5.44 9.57
CA ILE A 147 2.30 -6.44 8.55
C ILE A 147 3.56 -7.27 8.90
N PRO A 148 4.67 -6.69 9.40
CA PRO A 148 5.86 -7.47 9.76
C PRO A 148 5.69 -8.36 11.01
N LEU A 149 4.72 -8.03 11.86
CA LEU A 149 4.50 -8.67 13.16
C LEU A 149 3.35 -9.67 13.14
N ALA A 150 2.41 -9.50 12.20
CA ALA A 150 1.29 -10.39 11.98
C ALA A 150 1.71 -11.68 11.24
N LYS A 151 0.94 -12.74 11.49
CA LYS A 151 0.94 -14.01 10.79
C LYS A 151 -0.51 -14.30 10.41
N GLY A 152 -0.77 -14.52 9.13
CA GLY A 152 -2.10 -14.85 8.62
C GLY A 152 -2.87 -13.61 8.15
N THR A 153 -4.14 -13.53 8.54
CA THR A 153 -5.08 -12.53 8.01
C THR A 153 -5.10 -11.25 8.84
N ILE A 154 -4.96 -10.11 8.16
CA ILE A 154 -5.08 -8.76 8.72
C ILE A 154 -6.39 -8.19 8.19
N VAL A 155 -7.37 -7.95 9.06
CA VAL A 155 -8.66 -7.39 8.65
C VAL A 155 -8.60 -5.88 8.79
N VAL A 156 -8.97 -5.16 7.73
CA VAL A 156 -9.07 -3.70 7.74
C VAL A 156 -10.51 -3.31 7.46
N ARG A 157 -11.21 -2.79 8.47
CA ARG A 157 -12.57 -2.31 8.36
C ARG A 157 -12.61 -0.79 8.24
N PHE A 158 -13.29 -0.31 7.22
CA PHE A 158 -13.56 1.12 7.04
C PHE A 158 -14.98 1.47 7.50
N GLU A 159 -15.08 2.60 8.16
CA GLU A 159 -16.33 3.19 8.59
C GLU A 159 -16.25 4.71 8.30
N PRO A 160 -17.38 5.44 8.26
CA PRO A 160 -17.36 6.86 7.90
C PRO A 160 -16.38 7.66 8.76
N GLY A 161 -15.30 8.17 8.15
CA GLY A 161 -14.26 8.96 8.83
C GLY A 161 -13.32 8.18 9.75
N ARG A 162 -13.37 6.84 9.79
CA ARG A 162 -12.54 6.01 10.68
C ARG A 162 -12.13 4.67 10.04
N PHE A 163 -11.10 4.04 10.58
CA PHE A 163 -10.72 2.68 10.22
C PHE A 163 -10.28 1.90 11.45
N ASN A 164 -10.51 0.59 11.40
CA ASN A 164 -10.03 -0.37 12.38
C ASN A 164 -9.20 -1.44 11.66
N VAL A 165 -8.02 -1.73 12.20
CA VAL A 165 -7.17 -2.84 11.75
C VAL A 165 -7.17 -3.89 12.85
N GLU A 166 -7.56 -5.10 12.52
CA GLU A 166 -7.75 -6.21 13.45
C GLU A 166 -6.84 -7.36 13.03
N VAL A 167 -6.14 -7.93 14.01
CA VAL A 167 -5.31 -9.13 13.83
C VAL A 167 -5.58 -10.07 15.00
N GLU A 168 -5.74 -11.35 14.71
CA GLU A 168 -5.82 -12.38 15.74
C GLU A 168 -4.53 -12.40 16.58
N GLU A 169 -4.68 -12.46 17.90
CA GLU A 169 -3.58 -12.35 18.85
C GLU A 169 -2.61 -13.54 18.74
N GLY A 170 -3.12 -14.74 18.44
CA GLY A 170 -2.29 -15.91 18.12
C GLY A 170 -1.46 -15.74 16.83
N GLY A 171 -1.86 -14.81 15.97
CA GLY A 171 -1.13 -14.42 14.77
C GLY A 171 -0.08 -13.34 15.01
N MET A 172 -0.02 -12.69 16.19
CA MET A 172 0.85 -11.53 16.37
C MET A 172 2.11 -11.85 17.19
N LYS A 173 3.29 -11.79 16.55
CA LYS A 173 4.59 -12.10 17.19
C LYS A 173 4.92 -11.16 18.34
N ALA A 174 4.56 -9.89 18.23
CA ALA A 174 4.78 -8.87 19.24
C ALA A 174 3.85 -7.68 19.03
N LEU A 175 3.55 -6.93 20.10
CA LEU A 175 2.83 -5.67 19.98
C LEU A 175 3.70 -4.60 19.30
N PRO A 176 3.13 -3.80 18.38
CA PRO A 176 3.86 -2.74 17.73
C PRO A 176 4.24 -1.66 18.75
N ARG A 177 5.55 -1.44 18.92
CA ARG A 177 6.11 -0.46 19.88
C ARG A 177 6.05 0.99 19.35
N LYS A 178 5.81 1.17 18.06
CA LYS A 178 5.84 2.48 17.42
C LYS A 178 4.55 3.24 17.70
N HIS A 179 4.63 4.28 18.53
CA HIS A 179 3.50 5.16 18.76
C HIS A 179 3.14 5.94 17.48
N ILE A 180 1.86 5.86 17.09
CA ILE A 180 1.31 6.62 15.96
C ILE A 180 0.27 7.58 16.53
N LYS A 181 0.55 8.88 16.49
CA LYS A 181 -0.31 9.93 17.07
C LYS A 181 -1.77 9.77 16.63
N GLY A 182 -2.70 9.66 17.57
CA GLY A 182 -4.14 9.55 17.31
C GLY A 182 -4.63 8.15 16.90
N VAL A 183 -3.75 7.14 16.87
CA VAL A 183 -4.15 5.74 16.71
C VAL A 183 -4.28 5.13 18.11
N LYS A 184 -5.42 4.53 18.41
CA LYS A 184 -5.65 3.79 19.65
C LYS A 184 -5.40 2.30 19.41
N TRP A 185 -4.50 1.73 20.20
CA TRP A 185 -4.23 0.30 20.23
C TRP A 185 -5.00 -0.31 21.38
N ASN A 186 -5.71 -1.39 21.12
CA ASN A 186 -6.44 -2.14 22.13
C ASN A 186 -6.19 -3.63 21.95
N ARG A 187 -6.18 -4.37 23.07
CA ARG A 187 -6.08 -5.83 23.10
C ARG A 187 -7.33 -6.34 23.81
N GLN A 188 -8.23 -6.97 23.07
CA GLN A 188 -9.47 -7.50 23.61
C GLN A 188 -9.74 -8.87 23.00
N GLN A 189 -10.11 -9.82 23.85
CA GLN A 189 -10.64 -11.14 23.47
C GLN A 189 -9.76 -11.89 22.44
N GLY A 190 -8.44 -11.89 22.59
CA GLY A 190 -7.56 -12.59 21.65
C GLY A 190 -7.42 -11.89 20.30
N MET A 191 -7.68 -10.58 20.22
CA MET A 191 -7.43 -9.75 19.06
C MET A 191 -6.69 -8.47 19.42
N ILE A 192 -5.81 -8.04 18.52
CA ILE A 192 -5.13 -6.74 18.60
C ILE A 192 -5.78 -5.82 17.57
N THR A 193 -6.34 -4.73 18.06
CA THR A 193 -7.05 -3.75 17.24
C THR A 193 -6.35 -2.39 17.26
N ALA A 194 -6.19 -1.81 16.07
CA ALA A 194 -5.66 -0.47 15.87
C ALA A 194 -6.72 0.40 15.22
N SER A 195 -7.19 1.41 15.93
CA SER A 195 -8.30 2.27 15.49
C SER A 195 -7.84 3.71 15.30
N TRP A 196 -8.34 4.38 14.27
CA TRP A 196 -8.09 5.79 13.99
C TRP A 196 -9.33 6.46 13.40
N GLY A 197 -9.64 7.68 13.84
CA GLY A 197 -10.81 8.45 13.43
C GLY A 197 -11.66 8.89 14.63
N HIS A 198 -12.62 9.79 14.39
CA HIS A 198 -13.48 10.31 15.46
C HIS A 198 -14.58 9.30 15.85
N ARG A 199 -14.89 9.25 17.16
CA ARG A 199 -16.26 9.03 17.62
C ARG A 199 -17.05 10.29 17.35
#